data_AF-A0A9E5L7N8-F1
#
_entry.id   AF-A0A9E5L7N8-F1
#
_cell.length_a   1.000
_cell.length_b   1.000
_cell.length_c   1.000
_cell.angle_alpha   90.00
_cell.angle_beta   90.00
_cell.angle_gamma   90.00
#
_symmetry.space_group_name_H-M   'P 1'
#
loop_
_entity.id
_entity.type
_entity.pdbx_description
1 polymer ?
#
loop_
_entity_poly.entity_id
_entity_poly.type
_entity_poly.pdbx_seq_one_letter_code
_entity_poly.pdbx_strand_id
1 'polypeptide(L)' 'MVYLFGFIGLILGFGAGLGVINVFLHNYSRKQLQTDKGLWWTYGLAVWVFAGLGCWLGLFIFDRYF' A
#
# COMPACT_ATOMS: atom_id res chain seq x y z
N MET A 1 9.70 -17.43 -11.40
CA MET A 1 10.47 -16.97 -10.23
C MET A 1 10.27 -15.47 -9.99
N VAL A 2 10.59 -14.60 -10.96
CA VAL A 2 10.39 -13.13 -10.88
C VAL A 2 8.98 -12.71 -10.46
N TYR A 3 7.94 -13.28 -11.10
CA TYR A 3 6.54 -12.95 -10.78
C TYR A 3 6.13 -13.28 -9.34
N LEU A 4 6.74 -14.30 -8.73
CA LEU A 4 6.46 -14.70 -7.35
C LEU A 4 6.97 -13.64 -6.37
N PHE A 5 8.18 -13.13 -6.61
CA PHE A 5 8.78 -12.06 -5.82
C PHE A 5 8.05 -10.72 -6.00
N GLY A 6 7.60 -10.41 -7.22
CA GLY A 6 6.73 -9.27 -7.46
C GLY A 6 5.41 -9.37 -6.69
N PHE A 7 4.79 -10.56 -6.65
CA PHE A 7 3.54 -10.78 -5.90
C PHE A 7 3.74 -10.68 -4.39
N ILE A 8 4.83 -11.23 -3.85
CA ILE A 8 5.18 -11.09 -2.42
C ILE A 8 5.44 -9.61 -2.08
N GLY A 9 6.20 -8.90 -2.92
CA GLY A 9 6.44 -7.47 -2.77
C GLY A 9 5.16 -6.64 -2.82
N LEU A 10 4.21 -7.00 -3.69
CA LEU A 10 2.92 -6.36 -3.80
C LEU A 10 2.07 -6.58 -2.54
N ILE A 11 1.99 -7.81 -2.03
CA ILE A 11 1.24 -8.12 -0.80
C ILE A 11 1.86 -7.39 0.41
N LEU A 12 3.18 -7.41 0.55
CA LEU A 12 3.87 -6.71 1.63
C LEU A 12 3.71 -5.18 1.51
N GLY A 13 3.84 -4.64 0.31
CA GLY A 13 3.63 -3.21 0.04
C GLY A 13 2.19 -2.78 0.31
N PHE A 14 1.21 -3.61 -0.04
CA PHE A 14 -0.21 -3.38 0.23
C PHE A 14 -0.50 -3.42 1.74
N GLY A 15 0.05 -4.41 2.46
CA GLY A 15 -0.07 -4.50 3.92
C GLY A 15 0.58 -3.33 4.65
N ALA A 16 1.77 -2.91 4.21
CA ALA A 16 2.43 -1.72 4.73
C ALA A 16 1.63 -0.44 4.43
N GLY A 17 1.10 -0.29 3.22
CA GLY A 17 0.24 0.82 2.82
C GLY A 17 -1.03 0.90 3.67
N LEU A 18 -1.69 -0.23 3.94
CA LEU A 18 -2.81 -0.30 4.87
C LEU A 18 -2.41 0.09 6.30
N GLY A 19 -1.25 -0.35 6.78
CA GLY A 19 -0.74 0.01 8.10
C GLY A 19 -0.49 1.51 8.26
N VAL A 20 0.18 2.14 7.28
CA VAL A 20 0.42 3.59 7.25
C VAL A 20 -0.89 4.35 7.28
N ILE A 21 -1.84 3.95 6.43
CA ILE A 21 -3.13 4.60 6.33
C ILE A 21 -3.96 4.40 7.59
N ASN A 22 -3.91 3.23 8.23
CA ASN A 22 -4.57 2.98 9.50
C ASN A 22 -4.05 3.92 10.61
N VAL A 23 -2.74 4.19 10.66
CA VAL A 23 -2.16 5.17 11.58
C VAL A 23 -2.63 6.59 11.26
N PHE A 24 -2.67 6.98 9.98
CA PHE A 24 -3.18 8.29 9.58
C PHE A 24 -4.68 8.46 9.87
N LEU A 25 -5.49 7.42 9.64
CA LEU A 25 -6.91 7.43 9.93
C LEU A 25 -7.22 7.43 11.43
N HIS A 26 -6.31 6.96 12.27
CA HIS A 26 -6.48 7.04 13.72
C HIS A 26 -6.69 8.49 14.19
N ASN A 27 -6.08 9.46 13.50
CA ASN A 27 -6.26 10.88 13.83
C ASN A 27 -7.57 11.49 13.31
N TYR A 28 -8.35 10.77 12.50
CA TYR A 28 -9.61 11.27 11.94
C TYR A 28 -10.83 10.71 12.69
N SER A 29 -11.85 11.56 12.87
CA SER A 29 -13.13 11.14 13.46
C SER A 29 -13.90 10.26 12.47
N ARG A 30 -14.46 9.14 12.96
CA ARG A 30 -15.27 8.19 12.16
C ARG A 30 -16.40 8.86 11.36
N LYS A 31 -16.97 9.95 11.90
CA LYS A 31 -18.01 10.74 11.21
C LYS A 31 -17.49 11.48 9.97
N GLN A 32 -16.27 12.04 10.02
CA GLN A 32 -15.68 12.70 8.85
C GLN A 32 -15.35 11.67 7.77
N LEU A 33 -14.86 10.50 8.19
CA LEU A 33 -14.49 9.41 7.29
C LEU A 33 -15.66 8.84 6.48
N GLN A 34 -16.86 8.80 7.07
CA GLN A 34 -18.08 8.34 6.40
C GLN A 34 -18.70 9.41 5.48
N THR A 35 -18.41 10.68 5.73
CA THR A 35 -19.01 11.80 4.98
C THR A 35 -18.16 12.17 3.77
N ASP A 36 -16.84 12.05 3.88
CA ASP A 36 -15.89 12.40 2.82
C ASP A 36 -15.55 11.22 1.90
N LYS A 37 -16.31 11.08 0.81
CA LYS A 37 -15.98 10.13 -0.27
C LYS A 37 -14.62 10.41 -0.93
N GLY A 38 -14.16 11.66 -0.89
CA GLY A 38 -12.84 12.04 -1.41
C GLY A 38 -11.69 11.41 -0.62
N LEU A 39 -11.78 11.39 0.71
CA LEU A 39 -10.79 10.71 1.56
C LEU A 39 -10.65 9.23 1.19
N TRP A 40 -11.79 8.56 0.96
CA TRP A 40 -11.82 7.14 0.60
C TRP A 40 -11.02 6.84 -0.66
N TRP A 41 -11.19 7.64 -1.71
CA TRP A 41 -10.45 7.49 -2.96
C TRP A 41 -8.97 7.84 -2.81
N THR A 42 -8.65 8.90 -2.08
CA THR A 42 -7.26 9.31 -1.83
C THR A 42 -6.50 8.24 -1.05
N TYR A 43 -7.09 7.70 0.02
CA TYR A 43 -6.46 6.64 0.80
C TYR A 43 -6.39 5.33 0.02
N GLY A 44 -7.43 4.96 -0.73
CA GLY A 44 -7.39 3.79 -1.62
C GLY A 44 -6.26 3.88 -2.66
N LEU A 45 -6.12 5.04 -3.31
CA LEU A 45 -5.01 5.30 -4.24
C LEU A 45 -3.65 5.27 -3.52
N ALA A 46 -3.56 5.82 -2.31
CA ALA A 46 -2.33 5.78 -1.53
C ALA A 46 -1.91 4.33 -1.21
N VAL A 47 -2.82 3.43 -0.80
CA VAL A 47 -2.49 2.00 -0.61
C VAL A 47 -1.94 1.41 -1.90
N TRP A 48 -2.59 1.70 -3.03
CA TRP A 48 -2.16 1.20 -4.34
C TRP A 48 -0.78 1.71 -4.75
N VAL A 49 -0.44 2.96 -4.44
CA VAL A 49 0.90 3.51 -4.64
C VAL A 49 1.93 2.77 -3.78
N PHE A 50 1.62 2.51 -2.51
CA PHE A 50 2.48 1.71 -1.62
C PHE A 50 2.62 0.26 -2.09
N ALA A 51 1.56 -0.36 -2.60
CA ALA A 51 1.60 -1.70 -3.17
C ALA A 51 2.46 -1.75 -4.45
N GLY A 52 2.35 -0.74 -5.32
CA GLY A 52 3.21 -0.58 -6.50
C GLY A 52 4.68 -0.40 -6.13
N LEU A 53 4.98 0.43 -5.13
CA LEU A 53 6.32 0.60 -4.59
C LEU A 53 6.87 -0.69 -3.97
N GLY A 54 6.05 -1.43 -3.23
CA GLY A 54 6.44 -2.73 -2.67
C GLY A 54 6.71 -3.78 -3.74
N CYS A 55 5.91 -3.80 -4.82
CA CYS A 55 6.15 -4.64 -5.99
C CYS A 55 7.48 -4.29 -6.66
N TRP A 56 7.74 -2.99 -6.88
CA TRP A 56 9.00 -2.54 -7.47
C TRP A 56 10.20 -2.87 -6.59
N LEU A 57 10.10 -2.67 -5.27
CA LEU A 57 11.13 -3.09 -4.31
C LEU A 57 11.35 -4.61 -4.34
N GLY A 58 10.29 -5.40 -4.40
CA GLY A 58 10.37 -6.86 -4.50
C GLY A 58 11.09 -7.32 -5.77
N LEU A 59 10.81 -6.68 -6.90
CA LEU A 59 11.50 -6.94 -8.17
C LEU A 59 12.95 -6.46 -8.15
N PHE A 60 13.23 -5.29 -7.56
CA PHE A 60 14.59 -4.73 -7.46
C PHE A 60 15.49 -5.58 -6.56
N ILE A 61 14.97 -6.09 -5.45
CA ILE A 61 15.68 -7.03 -4.58
C ILE A 61 15.93 -8.34 -5.33
N PHE A 62 14.95 -8.83 -6.07
CA PHE A 62 15.13 -10.03 -6.89
C PHE A 62 16.25 -9.85 -7.93
N ASP A 63 16.22 -8.77 -8.71
CA ASP A 63 17.22 -8.46 -9.75
C ASP A 63 18.63 -8.22 -9.20
N ARG A 64 18.75 -7.88 -7.90
CA ARG A 64 20.04 -7.62 -7.25
C ARG A 64 20.63 -8.84 -6.54
N TYR A 65 19.81 -9.81 -6.14
CA TYR A 65 20.24 -10.99 -5.38
C TYR A 65 20.18 -12.30 -6.17
N PHE A 66 19.48 -12.35 -7.30
CA PHE A 66 19.35 -13.51 -8.20
C PHE A 66 19.76 -13.15 -9.63
#